data_AF-A0A4R9IRH9-F1
#
_entry.id   AF-A0A4R9IRH9-F1
#
_cell.length_a   1.000
_cell.length_b   1.000
_cell.length_c   1.000
_cell.angle_alpha   90.00
_cell.angle_beta   90.00
_cell.angle_gamma   90.00
#
_symmetry.space_group_name_H-M   'P 1'
#
loop_
_entity.id
_entity.type
_entity.pdbx_description
1 polymer ?
#
loop_
_entity_poly.entity_id
_entity_poly.type
_entity_poly.pdbx_seq_one_letter_code
_entity_poly.pdbx_strand_id
1 'polypeptide(L)'
;MKKKSHSMGFVFGFVFFLASSLFANFLVTPEQTLRLELVGSSRDQIRFCKQKPLLVFGRNPISPSMTCQFLPEAEVGLDQFFTEESAETEETQWAFYDGSGKQLFPTVSWEGQEPMNFISVVRSKRGQFGVQLQRKKDGAYFFYRTKMLNWVI
;
A
#
# COMPACT_ATOMS: atom_id res chain seq x y z
N MET A 1 -22.21 -5.53 57.42
CA MET A 1 -22.65 -5.12 56.07
C MET A 1 -21.46 -4.76 55.20
N LYS A 2 -21.56 -5.06 53.89
CA LYS A 2 -20.76 -4.54 52.76
C LYS A 2 -19.29 -4.99 52.61
N LYS A 3 -19.10 -6.22 52.10
CA LYS A 3 -18.01 -6.56 51.18
C LYS A 3 -18.63 -7.03 49.87
N LYS A 4 -18.67 -6.17 48.84
CA LYS A 4 -18.93 -6.48 47.42
C LYS A 4 -19.10 -5.15 46.67
N SER A 5 -18.02 -4.43 46.41
CA SER A 5 -18.09 -3.21 45.57
C SER A 5 -16.78 -2.81 44.88
N HIS A 6 -15.79 -3.71 44.78
CA HIS A 6 -14.54 -3.43 44.07
C HIS A 6 -14.29 -4.31 42.84
N SER A 7 -14.96 -5.46 42.73
CA SER A 7 -14.76 -6.39 41.61
C SER A 7 -15.44 -5.94 40.31
N MET A 8 -16.54 -5.17 40.40
CA MET A 8 -17.33 -4.79 39.23
C MET A 8 -16.68 -3.67 38.41
N GLY A 9 -15.98 -2.72 39.06
CA GLY A 9 -15.27 -1.63 38.35
C GLY A 9 -14.05 -2.12 37.55
N PHE A 10 -13.37 -3.16 38.03
CA PHE A 10 -12.20 -3.73 37.35
C PHE A 10 -12.58 -4.47 36.06
N VAL A 11 -13.73 -5.15 36.07
CA VAL A 11 -14.27 -5.87 34.90
C VAL A 11 -14.71 -4.87 33.81
N PHE A 12 -15.36 -3.77 34.19
CA PHE A 12 -15.77 -2.73 33.24
C PHE A 12 -14.59 -1.99 32.60
N GLY A 13 -13.51 -1.72 33.35
CA GLY A 13 -12.29 -1.12 32.80
C GLY A 13 -11.57 -2.03 31.79
N PHE A 14 -11.54 -3.34 32.05
CA PHE A 14 -10.91 -4.31 31.15
C PHE A 14 -11.69 -4.48 29.83
N VAL A 15 -13.03 -4.44 29.88
CA VAL A 15 -13.88 -4.48 28.68
C VAL A 15 -13.74 -3.22 27.82
N PHE A 16 -13.62 -2.04 28.45
CA PHE A 16 -13.36 -0.79 27.72
C PHE A 16 -11.98 -0.78 27.03
N PHE A 17 -10.94 -1.32 27.68
CA PHE A 17 -9.60 -1.43 27.09
C PHE A 17 -9.55 -2.41 25.91
N LEU A 18 -10.34 -3.50 25.96
CA LEU A 18 -10.48 -4.44 24.85
C LEU A 18 -11.34 -3.89 23.70
N ALA A 19 -12.29 -2.99 23.97
CA ALA A 19 -13.13 -2.38 22.94
C ALA A 19 -12.39 -1.29 22.15
N SER A 20 -11.41 -0.60 22.74
CA SER A 20 -10.65 0.44 22.03
C SER A 20 -9.79 -0.09 20.87
N SER A 21 -9.42 -1.37 20.88
CA SER A 21 -8.69 -2.00 19.76
C SER A 21 -9.61 -2.37 18.58
N LEU A 22 -10.93 -2.36 18.77
CA LEU A 22 -11.90 -2.65 17.71
C LEU A 22 -12.12 -1.46 16.76
N PHE A 23 -11.72 -0.26 17.17
CA PHE A 23 -11.57 0.90 16.28
C PHE A 23 -10.15 0.93 15.69
N ALA A 24 -9.74 -0.18 15.08
CA ALA A 24 -8.55 -0.18 14.24
C ALA A 24 -8.82 0.76 13.07
N ASN A 25 -8.36 2.01 13.19
CA ASN A 25 -8.31 2.94 12.08
C ASN A 25 -7.45 2.26 11.00
N PHE A 26 -8.10 1.86 9.90
CA PHE A 26 -7.34 1.51 8.71
C PHE A 26 -6.44 2.69 8.39
N LEU A 27 -5.14 2.44 8.24
CA LEU A 27 -4.24 3.49 7.83
C LEU A 27 -4.72 4.01 6.46
N VAL A 28 -4.92 5.32 6.35
CA VAL A 28 -5.35 5.97 5.11
C VAL A 28 -4.29 7.00 4.75
N THR A 29 -3.90 7.05 3.49
CA THR A 29 -3.01 8.10 3.00
C THR A 29 -3.70 9.47 3.05
N PRO A 30 -2.96 10.58 3.19
CA PRO A 30 -3.55 11.91 3.17
C PRO A 30 -4.28 12.21 1.84
N GLU A 31 -5.27 13.10 1.89
CA GLU A 31 -6.01 13.59 0.73
C GLU A 31 -5.24 14.69 -0.01
N GLN A 32 -4.01 14.39 -0.41
CA GLN A 32 -3.13 15.28 -1.18
C GLN A 32 -2.42 14.50 -2.29
N THR A 33 -1.79 15.21 -3.22
CA THR A 33 -0.91 14.58 -4.22
C THR A 33 0.37 14.05 -3.56
N LEU A 34 0.63 12.77 -3.75
CA LEU A 34 1.79 12.01 -3.29
C LEU A 34 2.65 11.66 -4.49
N ARG A 35 3.89 12.17 -4.49
CA ARG A 35 4.85 11.93 -5.57
C ARG A 35 5.71 10.72 -5.26
N LEU A 36 5.82 9.82 -6.23
CA LEU A 36 6.75 8.71 -6.23
C LEU A 36 8.07 9.14 -6.87
N GLU A 37 9.13 9.13 -6.09
CA GLU A 37 10.48 9.44 -6.55
C GLU A 37 11.19 8.16 -6.98
N LEU A 38 11.45 8.03 -8.28
CA LEU A 38 12.21 6.93 -8.84
C LEU A 38 13.72 7.13 -8.63
N VAL A 39 14.42 6.05 -8.30
CA VAL A 39 15.87 6.07 -8.10
C VAL A 39 16.54 5.03 -9.01
N GLY A 40 17.58 5.44 -9.74
CA GLY A 40 18.53 4.55 -10.42
C GLY A 40 18.28 4.33 -11.91
N SER A 41 17.09 3.87 -12.31
CA SER A 41 16.80 3.50 -13.71
C SER A 41 16.22 4.67 -14.52
N SER A 42 16.50 4.69 -15.83
CA SER A 42 15.86 5.63 -16.76
C SER A 42 14.38 5.27 -16.94
N ARG A 43 13.50 6.29 -17.01
CA ARG A 43 12.03 6.10 -17.00
C ARG A 43 11.53 5.20 -18.10
N ASP A 44 12.14 5.28 -19.29
CA ASP A 44 11.84 4.47 -20.47
C ASP A 44 12.06 2.96 -20.26
N GLN A 45 12.86 2.57 -19.28
CA GLN A 45 13.12 1.17 -18.93
C GLN A 45 12.23 0.67 -17.79
N ILE A 46 11.45 1.54 -17.17
CA ILE A 46 10.62 1.22 -16.02
C ILE A 46 9.25 0.77 -16.50
N ARG A 47 8.75 -0.29 -15.89
CA ARG A 47 7.43 -0.87 -16.17
C ARG A 47 6.66 -1.01 -14.88
N PHE A 48 5.37 -0.73 -14.94
CA PHE A 48 4.43 -1.03 -13.87
C PHE A 48 3.71 -2.34 -14.20
N CYS A 49 3.98 -3.37 -13.41
CA CYS A 49 3.61 -4.74 -13.73
C CYS A 49 2.76 -5.37 -12.63
N LYS A 50 1.81 -6.20 -13.03
CA LYS A 50 1.11 -7.10 -12.13
C LYS A 50 2.05 -8.16 -11.58
N GLN A 51 1.99 -8.40 -10.28
CA GLN A 51 2.82 -9.35 -9.55
C GLN A 51 2.12 -10.70 -9.41
N LYS A 52 2.92 -11.76 -9.23
CA LYS A 52 2.42 -13.02 -8.63
C LYS A 52 2.48 -12.86 -7.10
N PRO A 53 1.36 -12.74 -6.38
CA PRO A 53 1.34 -12.37 -4.96
C PRO A 53 1.73 -13.55 -4.05
N LEU A 54 3.01 -13.95 -4.10
CA LEU A 54 3.55 -15.02 -3.26
C LEU A 54 3.73 -14.54 -1.81
N LEU A 55 4.10 -13.28 -1.64
CA LEU A 55 4.25 -12.61 -0.36
C LEU A 55 3.21 -11.51 -0.23
N VAL A 56 2.68 -11.34 0.98
CA VAL A 56 1.83 -10.19 1.30
C VAL A 56 2.66 -8.92 1.17
N PHE A 57 3.81 -8.83 1.85
CA PHE A 57 4.73 -7.70 1.74
C PHE A 57 6.07 -8.14 1.16
N GLY A 58 6.71 -7.27 0.38
CA GLY A 58 8.08 -7.45 -0.06
C GLY A 58 8.19 -7.70 -1.56
N ARG A 59 9.18 -8.53 -1.95
CA ARG A 59 9.52 -8.71 -3.36
C ARG A 59 8.75 -9.86 -3.97
N ASN A 60 7.92 -9.55 -4.95
CA ASN A 60 7.20 -10.55 -5.74
C ASN A 60 7.73 -10.55 -7.18
N PRO A 61 7.76 -11.70 -7.87
CA PRO A 61 8.10 -11.73 -9.29
C PRO A 61 6.94 -11.18 -10.15
N ILE A 62 7.27 -10.75 -11.37
CA ILE A 62 6.29 -10.35 -12.38
C ILE A 62 5.39 -11.56 -12.70
N SER A 63 4.07 -11.33 -12.79
CA SER A 63 3.12 -12.36 -13.19
C SER A 63 3.36 -12.77 -14.65
N PRO A 64 3.37 -14.08 -14.98
CA PRO A 64 3.57 -14.56 -16.35
C PRO A 64 2.47 -14.12 -17.34
N SER A 65 1.36 -13.57 -16.85
CA SER A 65 0.26 -13.03 -17.66
C SER A 65 0.58 -11.72 -18.41
N MET A 66 1.84 -11.25 -18.39
CA MET A 66 2.36 -10.14 -19.22
C MET A 66 1.64 -8.79 -19.07
N THR A 67 0.86 -8.55 -18.02
CA THR A 67 0.26 -7.23 -17.77
C THR A 67 1.29 -6.26 -17.18
N CYS A 68 2.14 -5.73 -18.05
CA CYS A 68 3.11 -4.69 -17.76
C CYS A 68 2.84 -3.48 -18.64
N GLN A 69 2.84 -2.29 -18.05
CA GLN A 69 2.68 -1.02 -18.74
C GLN A 69 3.98 -0.22 -18.61
N PHE A 70 4.50 0.31 -19.72
CA PHE A 70 5.68 1.16 -19.69
C PHE A 70 5.36 2.49 -19.02
N LEU A 71 6.33 3.02 -18.28
CA LEU A 71 6.18 4.33 -17.69
C LEU A 71 6.35 5.43 -18.75
N PRO A 72 5.41 6.36 -18.89
CA PRO A 72 5.57 7.50 -19.79
C PRO A 72 6.73 8.40 -19.37
N GLU A 73 7.31 9.12 -20.33
CA GLU A 73 8.36 10.11 -20.05
C GLU A 73 7.85 11.28 -19.20
N ALA A 74 6.58 11.66 -19.41
CA ALA A 74 5.91 12.67 -18.62
C ALA A 74 5.46 12.14 -17.24
N GLU A 75 5.17 13.07 -16.34
CA GLU A 75 4.51 12.78 -15.07
C GLU A 75 3.11 12.23 -15.32
N VAL A 76 2.77 11.13 -14.64
CA VAL A 76 1.46 10.50 -14.77
C VAL A 76 0.86 10.09 -13.43
N GLY A 77 -0.46 10.12 -13.35
CA GLY A 77 -1.21 9.57 -12.22
C GLY A 77 -1.24 8.04 -12.29
N LEU A 78 -1.15 7.37 -11.14
CA LEU A 78 -1.18 5.90 -11.11
C LEU A 78 -2.55 5.32 -11.51
N ASP A 79 -3.62 6.10 -11.41
CA ASP A 79 -4.96 5.71 -11.85
C ASP A 79 -5.02 5.35 -13.33
N GLN A 80 -4.15 5.95 -14.16
CA GLN A 80 -4.07 5.67 -15.60
C GLN A 80 -3.67 4.23 -15.93
N PHE A 81 -3.04 3.52 -14.99
CA PHE A 81 -2.69 2.10 -15.19
C PHE A 81 -3.86 1.14 -14.91
N PHE A 82 -5.01 1.65 -14.44
CA PHE A 82 -6.15 0.83 -14.00
C PHE A 82 -7.44 1.11 -14.79
N THR A 83 -7.31 1.34 -16.10
CA THR A 83 -8.42 1.68 -17.01
C THR A 83 -9.39 0.53 -17.27
N GLU A 84 -8.98 -0.71 -17.01
CA GLU A 84 -9.82 -1.90 -17.21
C GLU A 84 -10.80 -2.12 -16.03
N GLU A 85 -12.07 -2.36 -16.37
CA GLU A 85 -13.05 -2.89 -15.41
C GLU A 85 -12.53 -4.23 -14.87
N SER A 86 -12.50 -4.36 -13.55
CA SER A 86 -11.97 -5.56 -12.89
C SER A 86 -12.89 -6.75 -13.14
N ALA A 87 -12.64 -7.50 -14.20
CA ALA A 87 -13.20 -8.86 -14.37
C ALA A 87 -12.57 -9.86 -13.39
N GLU A 88 -11.58 -9.42 -12.61
CA GLU A 88 -10.81 -10.26 -11.72
C GLU A 88 -11.58 -10.62 -10.44
N THR A 89 -11.68 -11.91 -10.18
CA THR A 89 -12.29 -12.48 -8.97
C THR A 89 -11.32 -12.52 -7.78
N GLU A 90 -10.08 -12.09 -8.00
CA GLU A 90 -8.97 -12.16 -7.06
C GLU A 90 -8.37 -10.78 -6.77
N GLU A 91 -7.67 -10.69 -5.63
CA GLU A 91 -6.89 -9.50 -5.31
C GLU A 91 -5.66 -9.45 -6.22
N THR A 92 -5.34 -8.26 -6.73
CA THR A 92 -4.17 -8.05 -7.57
C THR A 92 -3.16 -7.14 -6.90
N GLN A 93 -1.89 -7.39 -7.18
CA GLN A 93 -0.78 -6.56 -6.72
C GLN A 93 0.02 -6.06 -7.93
N TRP A 94 0.47 -4.82 -7.87
CA TRP A 94 1.20 -4.16 -8.96
C TRP A 94 2.40 -3.40 -8.42
N ALA A 95 3.54 -3.49 -9.09
CA ALA A 95 4.76 -2.81 -8.67
C ALA A 95 5.62 -2.37 -9.86
N PHE A 96 6.64 -1.56 -9.58
CA PHE A 96 7.59 -1.10 -10.58
C PHE A 96 8.74 -2.09 -10.75
N TYR A 97 9.15 -2.29 -12.00
CA TYR A 97 10.28 -3.13 -12.37
C TYR A 97 11.14 -2.42 -13.41
N ASP A 98 12.44 -2.67 -13.39
CA ASP A 98 13.34 -2.24 -14.46
C ASP A 98 13.33 -3.20 -15.67
N GLY A 99 14.09 -2.86 -16.71
CA GLY A 99 14.22 -3.66 -17.92
C GLY A 99 14.81 -5.06 -17.71
N SER A 100 15.45 -5.33 -16.57
CA SER A 100 15.98 -6.64 -16.19
C SER A 100 14.97 -7.49 -15.39
N GLY A 101 13.81 -6.93 -15.05
CA GLY A 101 12.80 -7.59 -14.22
C GLY A 101 13.07 -7.50 -12.73
N LYS A 102 13.99 -6.62 -12.29
CA LYS A 102 14.22 -6.36 -10.87
C LYS A 102 13.20 -5.34 -10.38
N GLN A 103 12.55 -5.64 -9.25
CA GLN A 103 11.59 -4.73 -8.63
C GLN A 103 12.28 -3.47 -8.11
N LEU A 104 11.66 -2.33 -8.39
CA LEU A 104 12.05 -1.00 -7.94
C LEU A 104 11.16 -0.56 -6.79
N PHE A 105 11.72 0.27 -5.91
CA PHE A 105 11.05 0.80 -4.72
C PHE A 105 11.12 2.33 -4.75
N PRO A 106 10.20 3.01 -5.46
CA PRO A 106 10.12 4.45 -5.44
C PRO A 106 9.97 4.97 -4.01
N THR A 107 10.47 6.18 -3.75
CA THR A 107 10.30 6.81 -2.43
C THR A 107 9.05 7.69 -2.43
N VAL A 108 8.34 7.70 -1.31
CA VAL A 108 7.27 8.66 -1.04
C VAL A 108 7.49 9.31 0.31
N SER A 109 7.13 10.58 0.42
CA SER A 109 7.11 11.31 1.68
C SER A 109 5.89 12.23 1.75
N TRP A 110 5.41 12.49 2.96
CA TRP A 110 4.38 13.49 3.24
C TRP A 110 4.50 13.95 4.68
N GLU A 111 3.79 15.03 5.02
CA GLU A 111 3.87 15.66 6.33
C GLU A 111 3.52 14.69 7.47
N GLY A 112 4.35 14.69 8.52
CA GLY A 112 4.15 13.85 9.70
C GLY A 112 4.53 12.37 9.53
N GLN A 113 5.08 11.96 8.39
CA GLN A 113 5.61 10.61 8.18
C GLN A 113 7.08 10.62 7.74
N GLU A 114 7.84 9.64 8.21
CA GLU A 114 9.20 9.41 7.69
C GLU A 114 9.14 8.92 6.22
N PRO A 115 10.17 9.18 5.39
CA PRO A 115 10.22 8.67 4.02
C PRO A 115 10.04 7.15 3.96
N MET A 116 9.17 6.72 3.06
CA MET A 116 8.82 5.31 2.86
C MET A 116 9.18 4.84 1.46
N ASN A 117 9.51 3.56 1.36
CA ASN A 117 9.61 2.84 0.11
C ASN A 117 8.20 2.39 -0.30
N PHE A 118 7.83 2.71 -1.53
CA PHE A 118 6.65 2.18 -2.18
C PHE A 118 6.92 0.76 -2.66
N ILE A 119 6.19 -0.22 -2.12
CA ILE A 119 6.40 -1.64 -2.42
C ILE A 119 5.50 -2.08 -3.57
N SER A 120 4.19 -1.83 -3.44
CA SER A 120 3.19 -2.21 -4.44
C SER A 120 1.86 -1.48 -4.24
N VAL A 121 1.05 -1.44 -5.29
CA VAL A 121 -0.39 -1.20 -5.22
C VAL A 121 -1.10 -2.53 -5.04
N VAL A 122 -2.16 -2.55 -4.24
CA VAL A 122 -3.09 -3.66 -4.11
C VAL A 122 -4.48 -3.20 -4.54
N ARG A 123 -5.09 -3.92 -5.50
CA ARG A 123 -6.50 -3.74 -5.86
C ARG A 123 -7.28 -4.94 -5.35
N SER A 124 -8.15 -4.71 -4.37
CA SER A 124 -9.01 -5.75 -3.81
C SER A 124 -10.06 -6.24 -4.82
N LYS A 125 -10.68 -7.39 -4.52
CA LYS A 125 -11.80 -7.95 -5.29
C LYS A 125 -13.00 -7.00 -5.47
N ARG A 126 -13.14 -6.02 -4.56
CA ARG A 126 -14.21 -5.00 -4.60
C ARG A 126 -13.79 -3.73 -5.33
N GLY A 127 -12.62 -3.72 -5.98
CA GLY A 127 -12.08 -2.55 -6.67
C GLY A 127 -11.49 -1.48 -5.76
N GLN A 128 -11.43 -1.70 -4.44
CA GLN A 128 -10.77 -0.76 -3.52
C GLN A 128 -9.25 -0.85 -3.65
N PHE A 129 -8.59 0.30 -3.61
CA PHE A 129 -7.15 0.40 -3.69
C PHE A 129 -6.50 0.56 -2.31
N GLY A 130 -5.36 -0.11 -2.15
CA GLY A 130 -4.41 0.14 -1.11
C GLY A 130 -2.98 0.17 -1.65
N VAL A 131 -2.05 0.63 -0.84
CA VAL A 131 -0.61 0.60 -1.12
C VAL A 131 0.13 -0.04 0.03
N GLN A 132 1.16 -0.78 -0.32
CA GLN A 132 2.11 -1.34 0.63
C GLN A 132 3.33 -0.44 0.69
N LEU A 133 3.62 0.05 1.89
CA LEU A 133 4.75 0.94 2.14
C LEU A 133 5.68 0.31 3.17
N GLN A 134 6.96 0.58 3.04
CA GLN A 134 7.97 0.16 4.01
C GLN A 134 8.73 1.38 4.52
N ARG A 135 8.75 1.59 5.83
CA ARG A 135 9.54 2.66 6.44
C ARG A 135 11.02 2.39 6.25
N LYS A 136 11.76 3.38 5.72
CA LYS A 136 13.18 3.22 5.39
C LYS A 136 14.07 2.95 6.61
N LYS A 137 13.72 3.53 7.76
CA LYS A 137 14.54 3.53 8.98
C LYS A 137 14.66 2.16 9.63
N ASP A 138 13.55 1.42 9.72
CA ASP A 138 13.48 0.15 10.46
C ASP A 138 12.87 -1.00 9.65
N GLY A 139 12.49 -0.74 8.40
CA GLY A 139 11.93 -1.76 7.51
C GLY A 139 10.51 -2.18 7.84
N ALA A 140 9.81 -1.48 8.74
CA ALA A 140 8.43 -1.81 9.10
C ALA A 140 7.48 -1.63 7.91
N TYR A 141 6.60 -2.61 7.70
CA TYR A 141 5.62 -2.61 6.61
C TYR A 141 4.27 -2.08 7.07
N PHE A 142 3.62 -1.35 6.19
CA PHE A 142 2.31 -0.75 6.39
C PHE A 142 1.45 -0.96 5.16
N PHE A 143 0.14 -1.14 5.39
CA PHE A 143 -0.87 -1.17 4.35
C PHE A 143 -1.78 0.03 4.52
N TYR A 144 -1.80 0.93 3.53
CA TYR A 144 -2.64 2.12 3.53
C TYR A 144 -3.76 1.99 2.50
N ARG A 145 -5.00 2.28 2.89
CA ARG A 145 -6.07 2.57 1.94
C ARG A 145 -5.81 3.89 1.25
N THR A 146 -6.15 3.99 -0.01
CA THR A 146 -5.83 5.19 -0.78
C THR A 146 -6.71 5.36 -2.02
N LYS A 147 -6.63 6.54 -2.64
CA LYS A 147 -7.20 6.85 -3.97
C LYS A 147 -6.03 6.92 -4.95
N MET A 148 -6.05 6.13 -6.03
CA MET A 148 -4.94 6.13 -7.01
C MET A 148 -4.71 7.49 -7.67
N LEU A 149 -5.77 8.30 -7.78
CA LEU A 149 -5.78 9.70 -8.23
C LEU A 149 -4.78 10.59 -7.47
N ASN A 150 -4.47 10.23 -6.23
CA ASN A 150 -3.55 10.98 -5.38
C ASN A 150 -2.08 10.65 -5.65
N TRP A 151 -1.77 9.63 -6.44
CA TRP A 151 -0.41 9.17 -6.65
C TRP A 151 0.09 9.57 -8.02
N VAL A 152 1.21 10.29 -8.07
CA VAL A 152 1.87 10.69 -9.31
C VAL A 152 3.29 10.16 -9.34
N ILE A 153 3.78 9.86 -10.54
CA ILE A 153 5.15 9.36 -10.76
C ILE A 153 5.81 10.04 -11.95
#